data_AF-A0A7S3JL36-F1
#
_entry.id   AF-A0A7S3JL36-F1
#
_cell.length_a   1.000
_cell.length_b   1.000
_cell.length_c   1.000
_cell.angle_alpha   90.00
_cell.angle_beta   90.00
_cell.angle_gamma   90.00
#
_symmetry.space_group_name_H-M   'P 1'
#
loop_
_entity.id
_entity.type
_entity.pdbx_description
1 polymer ?
#
loop_
_entity_poly.entity_id
_entity_poly.type
_entity_poly.pdbx_seq_one_letter_code
_entity_poly.pdbx_strand_id
1 'polypeptide(L)'
;MWKEVNSKEGNEQKFVDWISNLMLSSSKEPKYFDGNKDIPFIKCEALHQLYEVFYVKQTHNLDFQAFVSLLQDVGEEKGIMRVEEEEQDDYVPLAVIQDLALHFIKISFVF
;
A
#
# COMPACT_ATOMS: atom_id res chain seq x y z
N MET A 1 -4.96 -18.90 -3.05
CA MET A 1 -5.02 -17.43 -3.18
C MET A 1 -5.77 -16.96 -4.42
N TRP A 2 -5.23 -16.87 -5.66
CA TRP A 2 -6.00 -16.31 -6.81
C TRP A 2 -7.35 -16.99 -7.09
N LYS A 3 -7.42 -18.33 -6.98
CA LYS A 3 -8.68 -19.09 -7.10
C LYS A 3 -9.67 -18.83 -5.95
N GLU A 4 -9.16 -18.50 -4.77
CA GLU A 4 -9.98 -18.13 -3.62
C GLU A 4 -10.44 -16.69 -3.76
N VAL A 5 -9.60 -15.76 -4.23
CA VAL A 5 -9.97 -14.36 -4.44
C VAL A 5 -11.10 -14.23 -5.48
N ASN A 6 -11.12 -15.10 -6.48
CA ASN A 6 -12.15 -15.18 -7.52
C ASN A 6 -13.44 -15.95 -7.11
N SER A 7 -13.61 -16.38 -5.86
CA SER A 7 -14.86 -16.99 -5.42
C SER A 7 -15.88 -15.95 -4.91
N LYS A 8 -17.18 -16.27 -4.97
CA LYS A 8 -18.26 -15.33 -4.66
C LYS A 8 -18.31 -15.01 -3.16
N GLU A 9 -18.05 -13.73 -2.86
CA GLU A 9 -18.19 -12.98 -1.60
C GLU A 9 -17.14 -13.23 -0.48
N GLY A 10 -16.66 -12.12 0.11
CA GLY A 10 -15.78 -12.11 1.30
C GLY A 10 -14.26 -12.13 1.05
N ASN A 11 -13.81 -12.01 -0.19
CA ASN A 11 -12.38 -12.18 -0.54
C ASN A 11 -11.56 -10.89 -0.63
N GLU A 12 -12.18 -9.72 -0.58
CA GLU A 12 -11.47 -8.43 -0.58
C GLU A 12 -10.49 -8.35 0.58
N GLN A 13 -10.96 -8.73 1.78
CA GLN A 13 -10.11 -8.73 2.98
C GLN A 13 -8.94 -9.71 2.84
N LYS A 14 -9.15 -10.89 2.27
CA LYS A 14 -8.05 -11.85 2.05
C LYS A 14 -7.00 -11.31 1.08
N PHE A 15 -7.42 -10.52 0.08
CA PHE A 15 -6.50 -9.86 -0.83
C PHE A 15 -5.72 -8.75 -0.12
N VAL A 16 -6.40 -7.91 0.66
CA VAL A 16 -5.79 -6.86 1.48
C VAL A 16 -4.80 -7.46 2.49
N ASP A 17 -5.16 -8.56 3.15
CA ASP A 17 -4.30 -9.28 4.10
C ASP A 17 -3.07 -9.87 3.39
N TRP A 18 -3.26 -10.42 2.19
CA TRP A 18 -2.15 -10.93 1.39
C TRP A 18 -1.16 -9.82 0.97
N ILE A 19 -1.66 -8.69 0.46
CA ILE A 19 -0.82 -7.53 0.14
C ILE A 19 -0.12 -7.01 1.38
N SER A 20 -0.81 -6.93 2.52
CA SER A 20 -0.23 -6.50 3.78
C SER A 20 0.94 -7.40 4.19
N ASN A 21 0.74 -8.72 4.14
CA ASN A 21 1.77 -9.70 4.46
C ASN A 21 2.96 -9.65 3.48
N LEU A 22 2.71 -9.41 2.19
CA LEU A 22 3.77 -9.21 1.20
C LEU A 22 4.62 -7.99 1.56
N MET A 23 3.99 -6.85 1.87
CA MET A 23 4.72 -5.62 2.22
C MET A 23 5.52 -5.76 3.51
N LEU A 24 4.91 -6.37 4.54
CA LEU A 24 5.58 -6.64 5.82
C LEU A 24 6.79 -7.57 5.65
N SER A 25 6.64 -8.61 4.81
CA SER A 25 7.73 -9.55 4.53
C SER A 25 8.85 -8.91 3.71
N SER A 26 8.51 -7.99 2.81
CA SER A 26 9.48 -7.31 1.94
C SER A 26 10.21 -6.14 2.61
N SER A 27 9.61 -5.49 3.61
CA SER A 27 10.24 -4.38 4.34
C SER A 27 11.35 -4.80 5.32
N LYS A 28 11.54 -6.12 5.55
CA LYS A 28 12.40 -6.77 6.57
C LYS A 28 12.05 -6.40 8.02
N GLU A 29 11.88 -5.11 8.33
CA GLU A 29 11.37 -4.58 9.59
C GLU A 29 10.48 -3.35 9.32
N PRO A 30 9.20 -3.36 9.71
CA PRO A 30 8.35 -2.16 9.64
C PRO A 30 8.79 -1.13 10.68
N LYS A 31 8.77 0.15 10.30
CA LYS A 31 9.06 1.27 11.20
C LYS A 31 7.77 1.77 11.87
N TYR A 32 7.87 2.31 13.07
CA TYR A 32 6.78 2.98 13.77
C TYR A 32 7.29 4.35 14.21
N PHE A 33 6.51 5.40 13.97
CA PHE A 33 6.88 6.79 14.28
C PHE A 33 6.15 7.30 15.52
N ASP A 34 6.73 8.27 16.22
CA ASP A 34 6.24 8.75 17.53
C ASP A 34 4.88 9.50 17.49
N GLY A 35 4.26 9.66 16.31
CA GLY A 35 2.88 10.11 16.14
C GLY A 35 1.84 9.01 15.92
N ASN A 36 2.25 7.81 15.51
CA ASN A 36 1.36 6.71 15.10
C ASN A 36 2.01 5.35 15.42
N LYS A 37 1.98 4.94 16.69
CA LYS A 37 2.64 3.72 17.19
C LYS A 37 1.93 2.42 16.79
N ASP A 38 0.69 2.52 16.34
CA ASP A 38 -0.13 1.36 15.97
C ASP A 38 -0.10 1.06 14.47
N ILE A 39 0.45 1.98 13.66
CA ILE A 39 0.47 1.86 12.20
C ILE A 39 1.91 1.57 11.76
N PRO A 40 2.18 0.40 11.16
CA PRO A 40 3.49 0.12 10.59
C PRO A 40 3.71 0.93 9.32
N PHE A 41 4.92 1.42 9.15
CA PHE A 41 5.40 2.13 7.98
C PHE A 41 6.33 1.23 7.17
N ILE A 42 6.07 1.18 5.87
CA ILE A 42 6.75 0.31 4.91
C ILE A 42 7.74 1.16 4.13
N LYS A 43 8.98 0.69 4.02
CA LYS A 43 10.00 1.38 3.21
C LYS A 43 9.58 1.44 1.74
N CYS A 44 9.83 2.58 1.09
CA CYS A 44 9.53 2.77 -0.33
C CYS A 44 10.15 1.68 -1.22
N GLU A 45 11.35 1.19 -0.90
CA GLU A 45 11.97 0.07 -1.63
C GLU A 45 11.06 -1.17 -1.76
N ALA A 46 10.32 -1.52 -0.70
CA ALA A 46 9.40 -2.66 -0.70
C ALA A 46 8.19 -2.44 -1.63
N LEU A 47 7.83 -1.19 -1.91
CA LEU A 47 6.72 -0.82 -2.80
C LEU A 47 7.00 -1.12 -4.28
N HIS A 48 8.26 -1.35 -4.68
CA HIS A 48 8.57 -1.75 -6.06
C HIS A 48 7.80 -3.01 -6.46
N GLN A 49 7.70 -3.98 -5.56
CA GLN A 49 6.94 -5.21 -5.83
C GLN A 49 5.45 -4.91 -6.01
N LEU A 50 4.89 -4.00 -5.21
CA LEU A 50 3.50 -3.60 -5.31
C LEU A 50 3.22 -2.87 -6.63
N TYR A 51 4.11 -1.95 -7.00
CA TYR A 51 4.05 -1.19 -8.25
C TYR A 51 4.02 -2.12 -9.48
N GLU A 52 4.85 -3.16 -9.49
CA GLU A 52 4.86 -4.18 -10.53
C GLU A 52 3.61 -5.07 -10.51
N VAL A 53 3.18 -5.54 -9.33
CA VAL A 53 1.99 -6.42 -9.18
C VAL A 53 0.70 -5.73 -9.65
N PHE A 54 0.58 -4.42 -9.44
CA PHE A 54 -0.57 -3.63 -9.88
C PHE A 54 -0.42 -3.08 -11.30
N TYR A 55 0.68 -3.39 -11.99
CA TYR A 55 0.98 -2.91 -13.34
C TYR A 55 0.82 -1.38 -13.48
N VAL A 56 1.20 -0.63 -12.44
CA VAL A 56 0.88 0.80 -12.30
C VAL A 56 1.39 1.61 -13.48
N LYS A 57 2.58 1.29 -14.00
CA LYS A 57 3.13 1.98 -15.17
C LYS A 57 2.26 1.80 -16.39
N GLN A 58 1.76 0.59 -16.62
CA GLN A 58 1.03 0.23 -17.82
C GLN A 58 -0.43 0.68 -17.75
N THR A 59 -1.04 0.64 -16.57
CA THR A 59 -2.46 0.97 -16.37
C THR A 59 -2.69 2.46 -16.13
N HIS A 60 -1.76 3.15 -15.48
CA HIS A 60 -1.92 4.55 -15.06
C HIS A 60 -0.85 5.50 -15.61
N ASN A 61 0.16 5.00 -16.32
CA ASN A 61 1.30 5.78 -16.84
C ASN A 61 2.11 6.54 -15.76
N LEU A 62 1.88 6.25 -14.49
CA LEU A 62 2.64 6.81 -13.37
C LEU A 62 3.99 6.10 -13.28
N ASP A 63 5.06 6.85 -13.08
CA ASP A 63 6.34 6.26 -12.69
C ASP A 63 6.35 5.91 -11.19
N PHE A 64 7.41 5.21 -10.76
CA PHE A 64 7.51 4.73 -9.39
C PHE A 64 7.54 5.87 -8.36
N GLN A 65 8.24 6.97 -8.65
CA GLN A 65 8.35 8.11 -7.74
C GLN A 65 6.99 8.80 -7.59
N ALA A 66 6.30 9.07 -8.70
CA ALA A 66 4.95 9.61 -8.68
C ALA A 66 3.96 8.70 -7.95
N PHE A 67 4.10 7.38 -8.11
CA PHE A 67 3.29 6.41 -7.36
C PHE A 67 3.53 6.50 -5.85
N VAL A 68 4.78 6.54 -5.42
CA VAL A 68 5.12 6.68 -3.98
C VAL A 68 4.61 8.01 -3.44
N SER A 69 4.85 9.12 -4.12
CA SER A 69 4.37 10.45 -3.70
C SER A 69 2.86 10.46 -3.51
N LEU A 70 2.10 9.85 -4.43
CA LEU A 70 0.64 9.75 -4.26
C LEU A 70 0.22 8.99 -3.00
N LEU A 71 0.95 7.94 -2.62
CA LEU A 71 0.65 7.22 -1.38
C LEU A 71 1.02 8.03 -0.12
N GLN A 72 2.09 8.83 -0.21
CA GLN A 72 2.49 9.72 0.88
C GLN A 72 1.50 10.87 1.04
N ASP A 73 1.08 11.50 -0.06
CA ASP A 73 0.03 12.53 -0.09
C ASP A 73 -1.25 12.02 0.60
N VAL A 74 -1.69 10.79 0.28
CA VAL A 74 -2.85 10.17 0.95
C VAL A 74 -2.61 9.92 2.43
N GLY A 75 -1.38 9.56 2.82
CA GLY A 75 -0.98 9.42 4.23
C GLY A 75 -1.05 10.75 5.00
N GLU A 76 -0.64 11.85 4.37
CA GLU A 76 -0.71 13.21 4.91
C GLU A 76 -2.15 13.69 5.01
N GLU A 77 -2.97 13.51 3.97
CA GLU A 77 -4.39 13.85 3.98
C GLU A 77 -5.16 13.12 5.10
N LYS A 78 -4.75 11.89 5.43
CA LYS A 78 -5.31 11.10 6.54
C LYS A 78 -4.77 11.51 7.92
N GLY A 79 -3.81 12.43 7.99
CA GLY A 79 -3.13 12.82 9.23
C GLY A 79 -2.25 11.72 9.84
N ILE A 80 -1.91 10.69 9.06
CA ILE A 80 -1.03 9.59 9.49
C ILE A 80 0.43 9.99 9.30
N MET A 81 0.72 10.65 8.18
CA MET A 81 2.03 11.25 7.90
C MET A 81 2.05 12.72 8.29
N ARG A 82 3.24 13.22 8.65
CA ARG A 82 3.47 14.63 8.99
C ARG A 82 4.52 15.19 8.05
N VAL A 83 4.18 16.28 7.36
CA VAL A 83 5.06 17.01 6.44
C VAL A 83 6.37 17.47 7.10
N GLU A 84 6.36 17.68 8.41
CA GLU A 84 7.52 18.15 9.18
C GLU A 84 8.50 17.04 9.58
N GLU A 85 8.15 15.77 9.37
CA GLU A 85 8.94 14.60 9.79
C GLU A 85 9.70 14.00 8.60
N GLU A 86 10.86 14.58 8.26
CA GLU A 86 11.71 14.15 7.11
C GLU A 86 12.02 12.64 7.11
N GLU A 87 12.08 12.00 8.28
CA GLU A 87 12.31 10.57 8.35
C GLU A 87 11.18 9.73 7.72
N GLN A 88 10.00 10.30 7.47
CA GLN A 88 8.87 9.63 6.83
C GLN A 88 8.96 9.65 5.30
N ASP A 89 9.84 10.45 4.69
CA ASP A 89 9.97 10.60 3.23
C ASP A 89 10.36 9.28 2.54
N ASP A 90 11.02 8.38 3.27
CA ASP A 90 11.41 7.05 2.78
C ASP A 90 10.36 5.95 3.07
N TYR A 91 9.18 6.33 3.56
CA TYR A 91 8.18 5.39 4.04
C TYR A 91 6.76 5.74 3.57
N VAL A 92 5.92 4.71 3.58
CA VAL A 92 4.47 4.80 3.38
C VAL A 92 3.74 4.01 4.47
N PRO A 93 2.67 4.53 5.09
CA PRO A 93 1.90 3.80 6.08
C PRO A 93 1.21 2.58 5.47
N LEU A 94 1.28 1.43 6.14
CA LEU A 94 0.62 0.21 5.68
C LEU A 94 -0.89 0.39 5.50
N ALA A 95 -1.52 1.22 6.32
CA ALA A 95 -2.93 1.55 6.20
C ALA A 95 -3.29 2.15 4.83
N VAL A 96 -2.43 2.99 4.26
CA VAL A 96 -2.64 3.57 2.91
C VAL A 96 -2.52 2.48 1.83
N ILE A 97 -1.57 1.57 1.99
CA ILE A 97 -1.38 0.44 1.08
C ILE A 97 -2.60 -0.51 1.11
N GLN A 98 -3.15 -0.74 2.30
CA GLN A 98 -4.38 -1.53 2.50
C GLN A 98 -5.57 -0.90 1.79
N ASP A 99 -5.72 0.42 1.89
CA ASP A 99 -6.75 1.16 1.17
C ASP A 99 -6.57 1.01 -0.35
N LEU A 100 -5.36 1.16 -0.87
CA LEU A 100 -5.08 0.96 -2.29
C LEU A 100 -5.47 -0.45 -2.74
N ALA A 101 -5.06 -1.48 -1.99
CA ALA A 101 -5.37 -2.88 -2.30
C ALA A 101 -6.88 -3.15 -2.32
N LEU A 102 -7.62 -2.57 -1.36
CA LEU A 102 -9.07 -2.69 -1.29
C LEU A 102 -9.76 -2.01 -2.48
N HIS A 103 -9.32 -0.83 -2.88
CA HIS A 103 -9.87 -0.14 -4.05
C HIS A 103 -9.55 -0.88 -5.35
N PHE A 104 -8.32 -1.37 -5.49
CA PHE A 104 -7.87 -2.11 -6.67
C PHE A 104 -8.75 -3.35 -6.91
N ILE A 105 -9.01 -4.13 -5.86
CA ILE A 105 -9.79 -5.37 -6.00
C ILE A 105 -11.27 -5.09 -6.24
N LYS A 106 -11.83 -4.04 -5.61
CA LYS A 106 -13.22 -3.62 -5.84
C LYS A 106 -13.47 -3.21 -7.29
N ILE A 107 -12.58 -2.44 -7.89
CA ILE A 107 -12.72 -1.99 -9.29
C ILE A 107 -12.54 -3.17 -10.26
N SER A 108 -11.62 -4.09 -9.95
CA SER A 108 -11.30 -5.22 -10.81
C SER A 108 -12.43 -6.27 -10.93
N PHE A 109 -13.40 -6.28 -10.02
CA PHE A 109 -14.54 -7.21 -10.01
C PHE A 109 -15.87 -6.59 -10.48
N VAL A 110 -15.87 -5.40 -11.05
CA VAL A 110 -17.08 -4.74 -11.61
C VAL A 110 -17.38 -5.18 -13.07
N PHE A 111 -16.70 -6.21 -13.59
CA PHE A 111 -16.90 -6.74 -14.94
C PHE A 111 -17.30 -8.21 -14.96
#